data_AF-A0A5K1FTL5-F1
#
_entry.id   AF-A0A5K1FTL5-F1
#
_cell.length_a   1.000
_cell.length_b   1.000
_cell.length_c   1.000
_cell.angle_alpha   90.00
_cell.angle_beta   90.00
_cell.angle_gamma   90.00
#
_symmetry.space_group_name_H-M   'P 1'
#
loop_
_entity.id
_entity.type
_entity.pdbx_description
1 polymer ?
#
loop_
_entity_poly.entity_id
_entity_poly.type
_entity_poly.pdbx_seq_one_letter_code
_entity_poly.pdbx_strand_id
1 'polypeptide(L)' 'MVVPSFLADCEECVDCKSEKSNMCATFPFSPLRTGMPRDGSSRLSTASGQRLHHFLNVSSFVEYTVLDVTHLVKVDPAD' A
#
# COMPACT_ATOMS: atom_id res chain seq x y z
N MET A 1 -14.34 -4.07 8.32
CA MET A 1 -12.99 -3.77 8.83
C MET A 1 -12.02 -3.77 7.64
N VAL A 2 -10.82 -3.19 7.75
CA VAL A 2 -9.82 -3.25 6.68
C VAL A 2 -8.48 -3.68 7.24
N VAL A 3 -7.71 -4.42 6.46
CA VAL A 3 -6.35 -4.84 6.77
C VAL A 3 -5.43 -4.39 5.63
N PRO A 4 -4.42 -3.54 5.90
CA PRO A 4 -3.41 -3.19 4.91
C PRO A 4 -2.50 -4.37 4.53
N SER A 5 -2.09 -4.43 3.27
CA SER A 5 -1.07 -5.36 2.76
C SER A 5 0.07 -4.60 2.08
N PHE A 6 1.32 -4.99 2.38
CA PHE A 6 2.49 -4.39 1.73
C PHE A 6 2.64 -4.82 0.26
N LEU A 7 2.07 -5.98 -0.11
CA LEU A 7 1.91 -6.42 -1.50
C LEU A 7 0.61 -5.85 -2.06
N ALA A 8 0.68 -5.33 -3.28
CA ALA A 8 -0.49 -4.82 -3.97
C ALA A 8 -1.28 -5.98 -4.60
N ASP A 9 -2.60 -5.83 -4.62
CA ASP A 9 -3.50 -6.58 -5.48
C ASP A 9 -4.36 -5.58 -6.27
N CYS A 10 -4.19 -5.54 -7.59
CA CYS A 10 -4.95 -4.64 -8.44
C CYS A 10 -6.16 -5.31 -9.11
N GLU A 11 -6.34 -6.62 -8.95
CA GLU A 11 -7.40 -7.44 -9.57
C GLU A 11 -7.44 -7.43 -11.12
N GLU A 12 -6.58 -6.64 -11.78
CA GLU A 12 -6.63 -6.39 -13.22
C GLU A 12 -5.50 -7.05 -14.01
N CYS A 13 -4.29 -7.14 -13.43
CA CYS A 13 -3.10 -7.64 -14.12
C CYS A 13 -3.08 -9.18 -14.22
N VAL A 14 -2.22 -9.71 -15.09
CA VAL A 14 -2.09 -11.16 -15.32
C VAL A 14 -1.74 -11.94 -14.04
N ASP A 15 -0.88 -11.37 -13.20
CA ASP A 15 -0.47 -11.98 -11.94
C ASP A 15 -1.59 -11.96 -10.90
N CYS A 16 -2.32 -10.85 -10.76
CA CYS A 16 -3.46 -10.75 -9.83
C CYS A 16 -4.64 -11.66 -10.22
N LYS A 17 -4.80 -11.95 -11.52
CA LYS A 17 -5.81 -12.89 -12.02
C LYS A 17 -5.36 -14.35 -11.99
N SER A 18 -4.11 -14.61 -11.65
CA SER A 18 -3.52 -15.95 -11.61
C SER A 18 -3.73 -16.58 -10.23
N GLU A 19 -4.10 -17.85 -10.18
CA GLU A 19 -4.16 -18.61 -8.92
C GLU A 19 -2.78 -18.99 -8.36
N LYS A 20 -1.70 -18.65 -9.09
CA LYS A 20 -0.32 -19.07 -8.76
C LYS A 20 0.58 -17.93 -8.31
N SER A 21 0.16 -16.68 -8.48
CA SER A 21 0.96 -15.49 -8.23
C SER A 21 0.25 -14.56 -7.27
N ASN A 22 1.01 -13.89 -6.42
CA ASN A 22 0.54 -12.80 -5.56
C ASN A 22 1.37 -11.53 -5.77
N MET A 23 2.14 -11.47 -6.87
CA MET A 23 3.07 -10.39 -7.17
C MET A 23 2.49 -9.53 -8.29
N CYS A 24 1.76 -8.47 -7.93
CA CYS A 24 1.13 -7.58 -8.91
C CYS A 24 2.14 -6.99 -9.92
N ALA A 25 1.92 -7.25 -11.21
CA ALA A 25 2.74 -6.68 -12.29
C ALA A 25 2.53 -5.16 -12.46
N THR A 26 1.33 -4.64 -12.19
CA THR A 26 1.02 -3.20 -12.34
C THR A 26 1.63 -2.37 -11.23
N PHE A 27 1.67 -2.91 -10.00
CA PHE A 27 2.25 -2.26 -8.82
C PHE A 27 3.34 -3.15 -8.21
N PRO A 28 4.53 -3.24 -8.85
CA PRO A 28 5.60 -4.11 -8.36
C PRO A 28 6.06 -3.71 -6.96
N PHE A 29 6.28 -4.72 -6.12
CA PHE A 29 6.88 -4.52 -4.81
C PHE A 29 8.30 -3.95 -4.95
N SER A 30 8.57 -2.85 -4.26
CA SER A 30 9.88 -2.23 -4.19
C SER A 30 10.16 -1.84 -2.74
N PRO A 31 11.07 -2.54 -2.03
CA PRO A 31 11.33 -2.28 -0.61
C PRO A 31 11.97 -0.91 -0.36
N LEU A 32 12.54 -0.27 -1.39
CA LEU A 32 13.17 1.05 -1.32
C LEU A 32 12.22 2.19 -1.73
N ARG A 33 10.97 1.90 -2.08
CA ARG A 33 10.00 2.94 -2.42
C ARG A 33 9.62 3.74 -1.17
N THR A 34 9.78 5.06 -1.25
CA THR A 34 9.56 5.98 -0.13
C THR A 34 8.35 6.90 -0.27
N GLY A 35 7.60 6.80 -1.38
CA GLY A 35 6.44 7.61 -1.70
C GLY A 35 5.25 6.76 -2.15
N MET A 36 4.10 7.41 -2.36
CA MET A 36 2.89 6.75 -2.82
C MET A 36 3.11 6.05 -4.18
N PRO A 37 2.46 4.90 -4.44
CA PRO A 37 2.67 4.15 -5.68
C PRO A 37 2.40 4.93 -6.97
N ARG A 38 1.41 5.84 -6.97
CA ARG A 38 0.93 6.54 -8.16
C ARG A 38 1.66 7.84 -8.49
N ASP A 39 2.05 8.62 -7.49
CA ASP A 39 2.60 9.97 -7.70
C ASP A 39 3.98 10.19 -7.04
N GLY A 40 4.50 9.18 -6.33
CA GLY A 40 5.82 9.24 -5.67
C GLY A 40 5.91 10.24 -4.52
N SER A 41 4.84 10.96 -4.19
CA SER A 41 4.81 11.95 -3.10
C SER A 41 4.50 11.29 -1.76
N SER A 42 4.69 12.01 -0.66
CA SER A 42 4.35 11.49 0.68
C SER A 42 3.03 12.06 1.18
N ARG A 43 2.41 11.34 2.11
CA ARG A 43 1.23 11.77 2.89
C ARG A 43 1.59 12.00 4.37
N LEU A 44 2.86 11.80 4.71
CA LEU A 44 3.38 11.91 6.07
C LEU A 44 4.32 13.11 6.16
N SER A 45 4.16 13.87 7.24
CA SER A 45 5.05 14.95 7.61
C SER A 45 5.20 15.04 9.11
N THR A 46 6.33 15.57 9.58
CA THR A 46 6.49 15.98 10.97
C THR A 46 5.58 17.17 11.30
N ALA A 47 5.42 17.47 12.58
CA ALA A 47 4.75 18.69 13.03
C ALA A 47 5.44 19.98 12.53
N SER A 48 6.74 19.91 12.24
CA SER A 48 7.51 21.02 11.63
C SER A 48 7.36 21.12 10.11
N GLY A 49 6.54 20.27 9.48
CA GLY A 49 6.30 20.27 8.04
C GLY A 49 7.37 19.55 7.21
N GLN A 50 8.34 18.88 7.85
CA GLN A 50 9.31 18.07 7.13
C GLN A 50 8.62 16.80 6.60
N ARG A 51 8.77 16.55 5.30
CA ARG A 51 8.22 15.36 4.65
C ARG A 51 8.89 14.09 5.19
N LEU A 52 8.08 13.11 5.58
CA LEU A 52 8.53 11.78 5.98
C LEU A 52 8.34 10.78 4.83
N HIS A 53 9.15 9.73 4.81
CA HIS A 53 9.01 8.65 3.83
C HIS A 53 7.93 7.65 4.25
N HIS A 54 7.26 7.08 3.26
CA HIS A 54 6.44 5.89 3.46
C HIS A 54 7.31 4.64 3.63
N PHE A 55 6.78 3.66 4.36
CA PHE A 55 7.41 2.36 4.56
C PHE A 55 6.46 1.24 4.12
N LEU A 56 6.93 0.39 3.20
CA LEU A 56 6.21 -0.77 2.67
C LEU A 56 4.79 -0.45 2.16
N ASN A 57 4.56 0.74 1.62
CA ASN A 57 3.26 1.24 1.13
C ASN A 57 2.13 1.32 2.18
N VAL A 58 2.42 1.04 3.46
CA VAL A 58 1.42 0.96 4.52
C VAL A 58 1.66 2.02 5.59
N SER A 59 2.88 2.09 6.12
CA SER A 59 3.25 3.02 7.21
C SER A 59 2.28 2.93 8.41
N SER A 60 2.17 1.77 9.06
CA SER A 60 1.15 1.52 10.12
C SER A 60 1.51 2.04 11.52
N PHE A 61 2.69 2.62 11.72
CA PHE A 61 3.13 3.15 13.03
C PHE A 61 2.69 4.61 13.23
N VAL A 62 1.44 4.91 12.88
CA VAL A 62 0.76 6.19 13.04
C VAL A 62 -0.74 5.92 13.25
N GLU A 63 -1.46 6.84 13.90
CA GLU A 63 -2.91 6.69 14.14
C GLU A 63 -3.72 6.67 12.84
N TYR A 64 -3.27 7.41 11.82
CA TYR A 64 -3.90 7.49 10.51
C TYR A 64 -2.84 7.47 9.41
N THR A 65 -3.09 6.67 8.38
CA THR A 65 -2.24 6.60 7.18
C THR A 65 -3.11 6.60 5.93
N VAL A 66 -2.51 6.95 4.79
CA VAL A 66 -3.16 7.02 3.49
C VAL A 66 -2.48 6.00 2.58
N LEU A 67 -3.27 5.08 2.03
CA LEU A 67 -2.79 4.01 1.15
C LEU A 67 -3.42 4.08 -0.23
N ASP A 68 -2.80 3.40 -1.19
CA ASP A 68 -3.48 3.04 -2.42
C ASP A 68 -4.54 1.96 -2.13
N VAL A 69 -5.65 1.97 -2.87
CA VAL A 69 -6.70 0.95 -2.72
C VAL A 69 -6.17 -0.46 -3.00
N THR A 70 -5.17 -0.59 -3.87
CA THR A 70 -4.53 -1.88 -4.17
C THR A 70 -3.77 -2.48 -2.99
N HIS A 71 -3.54 -1.71 -1.92
CA HIS A 71 -2.89 -2.16 -0.68
C HIS A 71 -3.88 -2.38 0.47
N LEU A 72 -5.19 -2.36 0.22
CA LEU A 72 -6.23 -2.52 1.23
C LEU A 72 -7.09 -3.75 0.98
N VAL A 73 -7.17 -4.62 1.98
CA VAL A 73 -8.11 -5.75 1.98
C VAL A 73 -9.29 -5.42 2.88
N LYS A 74 -10.49 -5.43 2.31
CA LYS A 74 -11.73 -5.35 3.10
C LYS A 74 -12.01 -6.71 3.73
N VAL A 75 -12.24 -6.73 5.04
CA VAL A 75 -12.58 -7.94 5.79
C VAL A 75 -13.90 -7.75 6.54
N ASP A 76 -14.64 -8.85 6.74
CA ASP A 76 -15.86 -8.83 7.54
C ASP A 76 -15.51 -8.43 8.98
N PRO A 77 -16.20 -7.44 9.58
CA PRO A 77 -16.00 -7.14 11.00
C PRO A 77 -16.44 -8.25 11.96
N ALA A 78 -17.26 -9.21 11.50
CA ALA A 78 -17.88 -10.25 12.33
C ALA A 78 -17.21 -11.63 12.24
N ASP A 79 -16.19 -11.78 11.38
CA ASP A 79 -15.30 -12.95 11.34
C ASP A 79 -14.38 -13.02 12.58
#